data_AF-A0A5D2Z2U0-F1
#
_entry.id   AF-A0A5D2Z2U0-F1
#
_cell.length_a   1.000
_cell.length_b   1.000
_cell.length_c   1.000
_cell.angle_alpha   90.00
_cell.angle_beta   90.00
_cell.angle_gamma   90.00
#
_symmetry.space_group_name_H-M   'P 1'
#
loop_
_entity.id
_entity.type
_entity.pdbx_description
1 polymer ?
#
loop_
_entity_poly.entity_id
_entity_poly.type
_entity_poly.pdbx_seq_one_letter_code
_entity_poly.pdbx_strand_id
1 'polypeptide(L)'
;MAKGLPQISMPPLIDHDRTLLRARVPPTLRFHHLEYDPPPSLNTTTSLDPKNHKPSTVSVFKITQNQLNNLKAKSRERGNKTNYSTYTILAAYIWRCATKARGLSYDQPTKLHMPINGRPRLHPPLPSTYVGNAMFLASLIALSGNLQSEPFVNTLERVHGTLKGMNNEYLRSALDYLETLPDTTVSRREPDIYQCPNLSINKWTRLSIYDADFGWGRPIYMGPANVVHEGKIYTLPSPTDDGACHW
;
A
#
# COMPACT_ATOMS: atom_id res chain seq x y z
N MET A 1 -8.17 -6.99 -29.12
CA MET A 1 -9.10 -6.24 -28.25
C MET A 1 -9.76 -7.24 -27.33
N ALA A 2 -9.92 -6.92 -26.04
CA ALA A 2 -10.67 -7.80 -25.15
C ALA A 2 -12.15 -7.81 -25.57
N LYS A 3 -12.78 -8.98 -25.58
CA LYS A 3 -14.16 -9.20 -26.04
C LYS A 3 -15.12 -8.59 -25.01
N GLY A 4 -16.12 -7.83 -25.48
CA GLY A 4 -17.19 -7.29 -24.65
C GLY A 4 -16.87 -6.01 -23.86
N LEU A 5 -15.66 -5.45 -23.98
CA LEU A 5 -15.39 -4.10 -23.47
C LEU A 5 -15.87 -3.04 -24.47
N PRO A 6 -16.46 -1.92 -24.01
CA PRO A 6 -16.86 -0.84 -24.88
C PRO A 6 -15.65 -0.33 -25.67
N GLN A 7 -15.89 0.04 -26.94
CA GLN A 7 -14.89 0.71 -27.77
C GLN A 7 -14.37 1.94 -27.00
N ILE A 8 -13.04 2.17 -27.02
CA ILE A 8 -12.40 3.29 -26.31
C ILE A 8 -13.11 4.58 -26.75
N SER A 9 -13.94 5.13 -25.87
CA SER A 9 -14.79 6.28 -26.19
C SER A 9 -14.07 7.62 -26.01
N MET A 10 -12.97 7.62 -25.27
CA MET A 10 -12.15 8.79 -24.99
C MET A 10 -10.67 8.47 -25.22
N PRO A 11 -9.93 9.34 -25.93
CA PRO A 11 -8.50 9.12 -26.16
C PRO A 11 -7.72 9.14 -24.83
N PRO A 12 -6.61 8.38 -24.73
CA PRO A 12 -5.74 8.44 -23.56
C PRO A 12 -5.15 9.84 -23.41
N LEU A 13 -5.16 10.36 -22.19
CA LEU A 13 -4.52 11.64 -21.87
C LEU A 13 -3.09 11.39 -21.41
N ILE A 14 -2.12 11.79 -22.23
CA ILE A 14 -0.69 11.77 -21.90
C ILE A 14 -0.27 13.19 -21.55
N ASP A 15 0.09 13.40 -20.28
CA ASP A 15 0.50 14.69 -19.74
C ASP A 15 2.00 14.93 -19.99
N HIS A 16 2.36 15.29 -21.24
CA HIS A 16 3.75 15.42 -21.67
C HIS A 16 4.54 16.51 -20.93
N ASP A 17 3.87 17.60 -20.54
CA ASP A 17 4.47 18.73 -19.82
C ASP A 17 4.36 18.61 -18.28
N ARG A 18 3.80 17.48 -17.79
CA ARG A 18 3.57 17.18 -16.37
C ARG A 18 2.73 18.24 -15.66
N THR A 19 1.91 19.01 -16.36
CA THR A 19 1.13 20.11 -15.77
C THR A 19 0.15 19.64 -14.70
N LEU A 20 -0.39 18.43 -14.81
CA LEU A 20 -1.39 17.92 -13.87
C LEU A 20 -0.78 17.58 -12.49
N LEU A 21 0.47 17.13 -12.49
CA LEU A 21 1.23 16.73 -11.29
C LEU A 21 2.40 17.66 -10.98
N ARG A 22 2.37 18.89 -11.50
CA ARG A 22 3.39 19.89 -11.23
C ARG A 22 3.35 20.35 -9.77
N ALA A 23 4.52 20.59 -9.19
CA ALA A 23 4.66 21.28 -7.92
C ALA A 23 4.14 22.72 -7.99
N ARG A 24 3.77 23.27 -6.84
CA ARG A 24 3.40 24.69 -6.70
C ARG A 24 4.64 25.56 -6.90
N VAL A 25 4.41 26.81 -7.30
CA VAL A 25 5.48 27.81 -7.47
C VAL A 25 5.17 29.00 -6.55
N PRO A 26 5.94 29.20 -5.47
CA PRO A 26 7.03 28.34 -4.98
C PRO A 26 6.51 27.03 -4.34
N PRO A 27 7.35 25.97 -4.27
CA PRO A 27 7.02 24.74 -3.54
C PRO A 27 6.67 25.05 -2.07
N THR A 28 5.59 24.46 -1.56
CA THR A 28 5.09 24.71 -0.20
C THR A 28 5.04 23.41 0.61
N LEU A 29 6.04 23.20 1.48
CA LEU A 29 6.11 22.06 2.39
C LEU A 29 5.18 22.25 3.58
N ARG A 30 3.99 21.62 3.54
CA ARG A 30 3.00 21.70 4.62
C ARG A 30 3.06 20.54 5.59
N PHE A 31 3.62 19.42 5.14
CA PHE A 31 3.64 18.18 5.90
C PHE A 31 5.04 17.57 5.91
N HIS A 32 5.31 16.80 6.95
CA HIS A 32 6.44 15.90 6.97
C HIS A 32 6.09 14.64 6.17
N HIS A 33 6.93 14.32 5.19
CA HIS A 33 6.75 13.21 4.25
C HIS A 33 7.51 11.98 4.71
N LEU A 34 6.94 11.30 5.71
CA LEU A 34 7.50 10.10 6.33
C LEU A 34 7.85 9.01 5.31
N GLU A 35 7.16 8.96 4.17
CA GLU A 35 7.43 8.03 3.07
C GLU A 35 8.80 8.19 2.41
N TYR A 36 9.48 9.33 2.57
CA TYR A 36 10.82 9.58 2.04
C TYR A 36 11.91 9.49 3.10
N ASP A 37 11.56 9.41 4.39
CA ASP A 37 12.54 9.18 5.44
C ASP A 37 13.14 7.77 5.35
N PRO A 38 14.41 7.60 5.76
CA PRO A 38 15.00 6.29 5.97
C PRO A 38 14.10 5.40 6.83
N PRO A 39 13.89 4.13 6.43
CA PRO A 39 13.08 3.23 7.22
C PRO A 39 13.83 2.81 8.51
N PRO A 40 13.11 2.45 9.59
CA PRO A 40 13.73 1.87 10.77
C PRO A 40 14.60 0.66 10.42
N SER A 41 15.82 0.63 10.95
CA SER A 41 16.68 -0.54 10.94
C SER A 41 16.25 -1.52 12.04
N LEU A 42 16.69 -2.78 11.91
CA LEU A 42 16.47 -3.79 12.93
C LEU A 42 17.35 -3.49 14.16
N ASN A 43 16.74 -3.42 15.34
CA ASN A 43 17.39 -3.34 16.64
C ASN A 43 18.04 -4.70 16.91
N THR A 44 19.26 -4.91 16.45
CA THR A 44 20.03 -6.13 16.75
C THR A 44 21.37 -5.80 17.40
N THR A 45 21.68 -6.50 18.50
CA THR A 45 23.02 -6.68 19.08
C THR A 45 23.89 -7.64 18.25
N THR A 46 23.33 -8.28 17.22
CA THR A 46 24.03 -9.19 16.32
C THR A 46 23.98 -8.62 14.91
N SER A 47 25.12 -8.09 14.48
CA SER A 47 25.43 -7.69 13.10
C SER A 47 25.08 -8.83 12.13
N LEU A 48 23.87 -8.80 11.57
CA LEU A 48 23.59 -9.49 10.32
C LEU A 48 24.09 -8.57 9.22
N ASP A 49 25.12 -9.03 8.50
CA ASP A 49 25.63 -8.37 7.31
C ASP A 49 24.44 -8.03 6.39
N PRO A 50 24.23 -6.77 6.01
CA PRO A 50 23.11 -6.35 5.15
C PRO A 50 23.07 -7.09 3.81
N LYS A 51 24.17 -7.76 3.40
CA LYS A 51 24.23 -8.60 2.20
C LYS A 51 23.85 -10.07 2.41
N ASN A 52 23.64 -10.49 3.65
CA ASN A 52 23.26 -11.87 3.98
C ASN A 52 21.74 -12.05 3.82
N HIS A 53 21.26 -11.96 2.57
CA HIS A 53 19.87 -12.23 2.25
C HIS A 53 19.55 -13.67 2.62
N LYS A 54 18.84 -13.86 3.72
CA LYS A 54 18.25 -15.17 4.02
C LYS A 54 17.31 -15.53 2.86
N PRO A 55 17.33 -16.78 2.37
CA PRO A 55 16.40 -17.22 1.33
C PRO A 55 14.97 -16.94 1.81
N SER A 56 14.25 -16.15 1.02
CA SER A 56 12.85 -15.81 1.30
C SER A 56 11.94 -16.70 0.46
N THR A 57 10.82 -17.12 1.03
CA THR A 57 9.81 -17.92 0.33
C THR A 57 8.57 -17.06 0.08
N VAL A 58 7.97 -17.21 -1.10
CA VAL A 58 6.69 -16.60 -1.43
C VAL A 58 5.59 -17.60 -1.11
N SER A 59 4.60 -17.16 -0.34
CA SER A 59 3.43 -17.95 0.02
C SER A 59 2.16 -17.19 -0.32
N VAL A 60 1.10 -17.90 -0.72
CA VAL A 60 -0.20 -17.32 -1.04
C VAL A 60 -1.21 -17.78 0.01
N PHE A 61 -1.91 -16.83 0.63
CA PHE A 61 -2.94 -17.10 1.63
C PHE A 61 -4.32 -16.72 1.09
N LYS A 62 -5.28 -17.62 1.19
CA LYS A 62 -6.69 -17.32 0.90
C LYS A 62 -7.38 -16.85 2.19
N ILE A 63 -7.97 -15.66 2.17
CA ILE A 63 -8.93 -15.22 3.18
C ILE A 63 -10.33 -15.49 2.65
N THR A 64 -11.03 -16.39 3.33
CA THR A 64 -12.44 -16.70 3.07
C THR A 64 -13.34 -15.54 3.49
N GLN A 65 -14.54 -15.46 2.91
CA GLN A 65 -15.55 -14.47 3.30
C GLN A 65 -15.87 -14.52 4.81
N ASN A 66 -15.94 -15.72 5.38
CA ASN A 66 -16.19 -15.89 6.82
C ASN A 66 -15.06 -15.33 7.68
N GLN A 67 -13.80 -15.60 7.32
CA GLN A 67 -12.65 -15.00 8.02
C GLN A 67 -12.65 -13.47 7.88
N LEU A 68 -12.98 -12.94 6.70
CA LEU A 68 -13.07 -11.51 6.51
C LEU A 68 -14.21 -10.88 7.34
N ASN A 69 -15.36 -11.52 7.40
CA ASN A 69 -16.49 -11.08 8.22
C ASN A 69 -16.12 -11.09 9.71
N ASN A 70 -15.39 -12.10 10.17
CA ASN A 70 -14.87 -12.15 11.55
C ASN A 70 -13.91 -10.99 11.82
N LEU A 71 -13.00 -10.65 10.89
CA LEU A 71 -12.12 -9.49 11.03
C LEU A 71 -12.90 -8.16 11.06
N LYS A 72 -13.97 -8.04 10.26
CA LYS A 72 -14.88 -6.88 10.30
C LYS A 72 -15.69 -6.80 11.59
N ALA A 73 -16.04 -7.93 12.21
CA ALA A 73 -16.67 -7.92 13.52
C ALA A 73 -15.71 -7.41 14.60
N LYS A 74 -14.44 -7.85 14.56
CA LYS A 74 -13.38 -7.38 15.48
C LYS A 74 -13.12 -5.87 15.37
N SER A 75 -13.36 -5.25 14.21
CA SER A 75 -13.20 -3.80 14.07
C SER A 75 -14.27 -2.98 14.81
N ARG A 76 -15.36 -3.62 15.25
CA ARG A 76 -16.48 -2.99 15.98
C ARG A 76 -16.44 -3.24 17.49
N GLU A 77 -15.45 -4.00 17.97
CA GLU A 77 -15.26 -4.23 19.40
C GLU A 77 -15.07 -2.92 20.17
N ARG A 78 -15.32 -2.96 21.49
CA ARG A 78 -15.14 -1.81 22.40
C ARG A 78 -15.97 -0.58 22.01
N GLY A 79 -17.12 -0.79 21.35
CA GLY A 79 -18.04 0.28 20.98
C GLY A 79 -17.57 1.14 19.80
N ASN A 80 -16.56 0.69 19.05
CA ASN A 80 -16.08 1.44 17.88
C ASN A 80 -17.15 1.48 16.78
N LYS A 81 -17.55 2.70 16.39
CA LYS A 81 -18.55 2.97 15.36
C LYS A 81 -17.95 3.34 14.00
N THR A 82 -16.63 3.42 13.90
CA THR A 82 -15.93 3.80 12.67
C THR A 82 -16.09 2.70 11.62
N ASN A 83 -16.47 3.10 10.40
CA ASN A 83 -16.58 2.16 9.28
C ASN A 83 -15.25 2.06 8.52
N TYR A 84 -14.48 1.00 8.81
CA TYR A 84 -13.21 0.75 8.12
C TYR A 84 -13.42 0.01 6.81
N SER A 85 -12.61 0.38 5.81
CA SER A 85 -12.59 -0.39 4.56
C SER A 85 -12.00 -1.79 4.77
N THR A 86 -12.41 -2.76 3.95
CA THR A 86 -11.81 -4.10 3.92
C THR A 86 -10.28 -4.04 3.86
N TYR A 87 -9.73 -3.15 3.03
CA TYR A 87 -8.28 -2.99 2.92
C TYR A 87 -7.64 -2.49 4.21
N THR A 88 -8.25 -1.52 4.89
CA THR A 88 -7.76 -1.02 6.19
C THR A 88 -7.68 -2.14 7.22
N ILE A 89 -8.71 -2.99 7.26
CA ILE A 89 -8.78 -4.14 8.17
C ILE A 89 -7.71 -5.16 7.85
N LEU A 90 -7.56 -5.52 6.58
CA LEU A 90 -6.55 -6.47 6.13
C LEU A 90 -5.13 -5.94 6.35
N ALA A 91 -4.85 -4.68 6.02
CA ALA A 91 -3.54 -4.08 6.20
C ALA A 91 -3.13 -4.05 7.68
N ALA A 92 -4.04 -3.66 8.58
CA ALA A 92 -3.80 -3.67 10.02
C ALA A 92 -3.56 -5.10 10.54
N TYR A 93 -4.37 -6.07 10.09
CA TYR A 93 -4.25 -7.47 10.51
C TYR A 93 -2.93 -8.09 10.05
N ILE A 94 -2.62 -7.96 8.76
CA ILE A 94 -1.38 -8.47 8.14
C ILE A 94 -0.16 -7.84 8.82
N TRP A 95 -0.17 -6.53 9.10
CA TRP A 95 0.95 -5.88 9.78
C TRP A 95 1.21 -6.49 11.15
N ARG A 96 0.17 -6.67 11.98
CA ARG A 96 0.32 -7.32 13.29
C ARG A 96 0.80 -8.76 13.17
N CYS A 97 0.28 -9.53 12.21
CA CYS A 97 0.70 -10.90 11.97
C CYS A 97 2.16 -10.98 11.54
N ALA A 98 2.60 -10.14 10.60
CA ALA A 98 3.99 -10.09 10.15
C ALA A 98 4.95 -9.69 11.28
N THR A 99 4.59 -8.67 12.08
CA THR A 99 5.37 -8.28 13.28
C THR A 99 5.54 -9.45 14.25
N LYS A 100 4.47 -10.19 14.55
CA LYS A 100 4.52 -11.37 15.42
C LYS A 100 5.34 -12.51 14.82
N ALA A 101 5.13 -12.81 13.54
CA ALA A 101 5.83 -13.89 12.83
C ALA A 101 7.34 -13.64 12.74
N ARG A 102 7.76 -12.37 12.64
CA ARG A 102 9.17 -11.96 12.65
C ARG A 102 9.82 -11.97 14.03
N GLY A 103 9.05 -12.17 15.12
CA GLY A 103 9.58 -12.21 16.48
C GLY A 103 10.25 -10.91 16.93
N LEU A 104 9.77 -9.76 16.45
CA LEU A 104 10.38 -8.46 16.73
C LEU A 104 10.30 -8.11 18.22
N SER A 105 11.36 -7.51 18.78
CA SER A 105 11.38 -6.99 20.15
C SER A 105 10.29 -5.93 20.35
N TYR A 106 9.87 -5.69 21.58
CA TYR A 106 8.76 -4.75 21.86
C TYR A 106 9.12 -3.29 21.53
N ASP A 107 10.39 -2.93 21.67
CA ASP A 107 10.96 -1.61 21.39
C ASP A 107 11.28 -1.39 19.90
N GLN A 108 11.20 -2.41 19.05
CA GLN A 108 11.49 -2.31 17.62
C GLN A 108 10.47 -1.41 16.91
N PRO A 109 10.87 -0.28 16.30
CA PRO A 109 10.00 0.45 15.39
C PRO A 109 9.84 -0.32 14.08
N THR A 110 8.62 -0.39 13.55
CA THR A 110 8.30 -1.00 12.25
C THR A 110 7.53 0.00 11.41
N LYS A 111 7.86 0.08 10.11
CA LYS A 111 7.20 0.96 9.13
C LYS A 111 6.32 0.16 8.19
N LEU A 112 5.06 0.58 8.06
CA LEU A 112 4.13 0.04 7.07
C LEU A 112 3.98 1.05 5.91
N HIS A 113 4.18 0.56 4.70
CA HIS A 113 4.02 1.30 3.47
C HIS A 113 2.77 0.83 2.70
N MET A 114 1.88 1.77 2.36
CA MET A 114 0.62 1.49 1.67
C MET A 114 0.50 2.36 0.42
N PRO A 115 0.79 1.81 -0.77
CA PRO A 115 0.56 2.50 -2.03
C PRO A 115 -0.91 2.86 -2.21
N ILE A 116 -1.18 4.10 -2.58
CA ILE A 116 -2.53 4.62 -2.81
C ILE A 116 -2.67 5.25 -4.20
N ASN A 117 -3.87 5.15 -4.76
CA ASN A 117 -4.24 5.85 -5.98
C ASN A 117 -4.53 7.33 -5.66
N GLY A 118 -3.68 8.23 -6.16
CA GLY A 118 -3.82 9.68 -6.00
C GLY A 118 -4.83 10.32 -6.96
N ARG A 119 -5.18 9.65 -8.07
CA ARG A 119 -6.08 10.20 -9.11
C ARG A 119 -7.38 10.81 -8.54
N PRO A 120 -8.17 10.10 -7.70
CA PRO A 120 -9.40 10.66 -7.15
C PRO A 120 -9.19 11.58 -5.94
N ARG A 121 -7.96 11.70 -5.43
CA ARG A 121 -7.63 12.45 -4.19
C ARG A 121 -7.08 13.84 -4.47
N LEU A 122 -6.56 14.07 -5.68
CA LEU A 122 -6.13 15.37 -6.15
C LEU A 122 -7.35 16.24 -6.46
N HIS A 123 -7.16 17.55 -6.33
CA HIS A 123 -8.14 18.56 -6.71
C HIS A 123 -7.51 19.52 -7.74
N PRO A 124 -8.08 19.63 -8.96
CA PRO A 124 -9.13 18.75 -9.49
C PRO A 124 -8.66 17.28 -9.60
N PRO A 125 -9.58 16.29 -9.60
CA PRO A 125 -9.22 14.88 -9.80
C PRO A 125 -8.55 14.66 -11.16
N LEU A 126 -7.61 13.72 -11.23
CA LEU A 126 -7.03 13.35 -12.52
C LEU A 126 -8.08 12.65 -13.40
N PRO A 127 -8.10 12.94 -14.72
CA PRO A 127 -9.01 12.27 -15.64
C PRO A 127 -8.87 10.74 -15.60
N SER A 128 -9.97 10.03 -15.80
CA SER A 128 -9.96 8.56 -15.89
C SER A 128 -9.09 8.05 -17.05
N THR A 129 -8.90 8.87 -18.08
CA THR A 129 -8.04 8.59 -19.24
C THR A 129 -6.56 8.92 -19.01
N TYR A 130 -6.17 9.44 -17.83
CA TYR A 130 -4.78 9.79 -17.54
C TYR A 130 -3.86 8.57 -17.58
N VAL A 131 -2.90 8.61 -18.50
CA VAL A 131 -1.85 7.61 -18.68
C VAL A 131 -0.57 8.12 -18.02
N GLY A 132 -0.24 7.56 -16.86
CA GLY A 132 0.94 7.93 -16.10
C GLY A 132 0.92 7.38 -14.68
N ASN A 133 1.97 7.66 -13.91
CA ASN A 133 2.03 7.32 -12.51
C ASN A 133 1.36 8.41 -11.66
N ALA A 134 0.38 8.01 -10.87
CA ALA A 134 -0.24 8.86 -9.85
C ALA A 134 -0.40 8.08 -8.54
N MET A 135 0.60 7.26 -8.24
CA MET A 135 0.68 6.47 -7.02
C MET A 135 1.49 7.22 -5.97
N PHE A 136 0.89 7.39 -4.80
CA PHE A 136 1.54 7.98 -3.62
C PHE A 136 1.66 6.92 -2.53
N LEU A 137 2.56 7.14 -1.57
CA LEU A 137 2.82 6.17 -0.52
C LEU A 137 2.34 6.71 0.83
N ALA A 138 1.30 6.11 1.38
CA ALA A 138 0.94 6.36 2.76
C ALA A 138 1.87 5.54 3.65
N SER A 139 2.63 6.18 4.54
CA SER A 139 3.56 5.49 5.45
C SER A 139 3.25 5.82 6.90
N LEU A 140 3.41 4.85 7.79
CA LEU A 140 3.31 5.05 9.23
C LEU A 140 4.28 4.14 9.98
N ILE A 141 4.72 4.59 11.14
CA ILE A 141 5.57 3.83 12.06
C ILE A 141 4.78 3.52 13.33
N ALA A 142 4.97 2.32 13.87
CA ALA A 142 4.54 1.96 15.20
C ALA A 142 5.61 1.08 15.86
N LEU A 143 5.63 1.08 17.20
CA LEU A 143 6.42 0.10 17.94
C LEU A 143 5.78 -1.29 17.78
N SER A 144 6.63 -2.29 17.57
CA SER A 144 6.26 -3.70 17.54
C SER A 144 5.47 -4.08 18.78
N GLY A 145 5.89 -3.62 19.97
CA GLY A 145 5.19 -3.85 21.23
C GLY A 145 3.73 -3.38 21.19
N ASN A 146 3.46 -2.18 20.67
CA ASN A 146 2.10 -1.66 20.52
C ASN A 146 1.26 -2.52 19.58
N LEU A 147 1.83 -2.96 18.44
CA LEU A 147 1.14 -3.86 17.51
C LEU A 147 0.85 -5.24 18.12
N GLN A 148 1.66 -5.68 19.09
CA GLN A 148 1.49 -6.96 19.73
C GLN A 148 0.48 -6.90 20.89
N SER A 149 0.56 -5.87 21.73
CA SER A 149 -0.17 -5.77 23.01
C SER A 149 -1.48 -4.98 22.95
N GLU A 150 -1.58 -3.94 22.10
CA GLU A 150 -2.78 -3.10 22.07
C GLU A 150 -3.97 -3.83 21.43
N PRO A 151 -5.21 -3.41 21.74
CA PRO A 151 -6.40 -3.87 21.02
C PRO A 151 -6.26 -3.68 19.50
N PHE A 152 -6.89 -4.56 18.71
CA PHE A 152 -6.83 -4.50 17.24
C PHE A 152 -7.31 -3.16 16.67
N VAL A 153 -8.31 -2.56 17.32
CA VAL A 153 -8.88 -1.25 16.98
C VAL A 153 -7.81 -0.15 16.92
N ASN A 154 -6.84 -0.13 17.83
CA ASN A 154 -5.80 0.89 17.82
C ASN A 154 -4.92 0.81 16.57
N THR A 155 -4.65 -0.39 16.05
CA THR A 155 -3.93 -0.56 14.78
C THR A 155 -4.80 -0.10 13.61
N LEU A 156 -6.10 -0.42 13.63
CA LEU A 156 -7.06 0.04 12.61
C LEU A 156 -7.13 1.56 12.53
N GLU A 157 -7.21 2.24 13.68
CA GLU A 157 -7.27 3.70 13.77
C GLU A 157 -6.03 4.35 13.17
N ARG A 158 -4.83 3.85 13.48
CA ARG A 158 -3.58 4.34 12.88
C ARG A 158 -3.59 4.20 11.36
N VAL A 159 -3.85 2.98 10.87
CA VAL A 159 -3.89 2.70 9.42
C VAL A 159 -4.96 3.54 8.72
N HIS A 160 -6.15 3.64 9.31
CA HIS A 160 -7.25 4.45 8.78
C HIS A 160 -6.92 5.94 8.75
N GLY A 161 -6.39 6.48 9.84
CA GLY A 161 -5.99 7.87 9.98
C GLY A 161 -4.95 8.26 8.94
N THR A 162 -3.91 7.45 8.77
CA THR A 162 -2.89 7.66 7.72
C THR A 162 -3.52 7.65 6.32
N LEU A 163 -4.35 6.66 5.99
CA LEU A 163 -5.01 6.59 4.68
C LEU A 163 -5.99 7.74 4.41
N LYS A 164 -6.65 8.25 5.46
CA LYS A 164 -7.56 9.41 5.40
C LYS A 164 -6.77 10.72 5.26
N GLY A 165 -5.60 10.81 5.88
CA GLY A 165 -4.70 11.96 5.84
C GLY A 165 -4.08 12.23 4.46
N MET A 166 -4.02 11.23 3.59
CA MET A 166 -3.57 11.37 2.19
C MET A 166 -4.61 12.12 1.31
N ASN A 167 -4.95 13.34 1.68
CA ASN A 167 -5.87 14.21 0.95
C ASN A 167 -5.12 15.06 -0.09
N ASN A 168 -5.84 15.90 -0.86
CA ASN A 168 -5.24 16.77 -1.87
C ASN A 168 -4.03 17.56 -1.35
N GLU A 169 -4.16 18.20 -0.18
CA GLU A 169 -3.10 19.02 0.39
C GLU A 169 -1.84 18.21 0.71
N TYR A 170 -1.99 17.00 1.26
CA TYR A 170 -0.86 16.11 1.52
C TYR A 170 -0.19 15.68 0.22
N LEU A 171 -0.97 15.30 -0.80
CA LEU A 171 -0.42 14.88 -2.10
C LEU A 171 0.31 16.02 -2.81
N ARG A 172 -0.24 17.25 -2.77
CA ARG A 172 0.40 18.44 -3.35
C ARG A 172 1.68 18.81 -2.59
N SER A 173 1.68 18.71 -1.27
CA SER A 173 2.90 18.88 -0.47
C SER A 173 3.96 17.84 -0.83
N ALA A 174 3.58 16.60 -1.13
CA ALA A 174 4.52 15.55 -1.52
C ALA A 174 5.18 15.85 -2.86
N LEU A 175 4.42 16.41 -3.82
CA LEU A 175 4.96 16.86 -5.09
C LEU A 175 5.95 18.03 -4.90
N ASP A 176 5.60 18.99 -4.04
CA ASP A 176 6.48 20.10 -3.68
C ASP A 176 7.77 19.61 -3.02
N TYR A 177 7.68 18.63 -2.12
CA TYR A 177 8.84 18.00 -1.50
C TYR A 177 9.78 17.38 -2.54
N LEU A 178 9.22 16.61 -3.49
CA LEU A 178 10.02 16.00 -4.55
C LEU A 178 10.71 17.04 -5.44
N GLU A 179 10.06 18.18 -5.70
CA GLU A 179 10.64 19.29 -6.48
C GLU A 179 11.82 19.95 -5.76
N THR A 180 11.85 19.89 -4.42
CA THR A 180 12.96 20.46 -3.63
C THR A 180 14.19 19.57 -3.56
N LEU A 181 14.09 18.31 -3.99
CA LEU A 181 15.21 17.38 -3.97
C LEU A 181 16.23 17.73 -5.08
N PRO A 182 17.53 17.59 -4.81
CA PRO A 182 18.57 17.90 -5.80
C PRO A 182 18.55 16.93 -7.00
N ASP A 183 18.10 15.69 -6.78
CA ASP A 183 17.85 14.70 -7.82
C ASP A 183 16.75 13.74 -7.37
N THR A 184 15.92 13.33 -8.32
CA THR A 184 14.92 12.27 -8.20
C THR A 184 15.50 10.92 -7.73
N THR A 185 16.80 10.65 -7.96
CA THR A 185 17.46 9.43 -7.46
C THR A 185 17.48 9.35 -5.94
N VAL A 186 17.49 10.48 -5.24
CA VAL A 186 17.44 10.53 -3.76
C VAL A 186 16.08 10.04 -3.24
N SER A 187 15.01 10.24 -4.01
CA SER A 187 13.68 9.70 -3.70
C SER A 187 13.50 8.24 -4.13
N ARG A 188 14.48 7.68 -4.85
CA ARG A 188 14.37 6.33 -5.41
C ARG A 188 14.41 5.33 -4.25
N ARG A 189 13.28 4.68 -4.07
CA ARG A 189 13.07 3.66 -3.06
C ARG A 189 13.93 2.46 -3.37
N GLU A 190 14.96 2.23 -2.55
CA GLU A 190 15.74 1.00 -2.64
C GLU A 190 14.84 -0.21 -2.35
N PRO A 191 15.10 -1.38 -2.95
CA PRO A 191 14.26 -2.55 -2.73
C PRO A 191 14.21 -3.00 -1.26
N ASP A 192 15.23 -2.64 -0.49
CA ASP A 192 15.46 -3.10 0.86
C ASP A 192 14.65 -2.33 1.91
N ILE A 193 14.01 -1.22 1.55
CA ILE A 193 13.23 -0.42 2.50
C ILE A 193 12.01 -1.16 3.06
N TYR A 194 11.61 -2.25 2.41
CA TYR A 194 10.49 -3.09 2.83
C TYR A 194 10.92 -4.30 3.65
N GLN A 195 12.22 -4.56 3.77
CA GLN A 195 12.69 -5.70 4.54
C GLN A 195 12.38 -5.51 6.02
N CYS A 196 12.34 -6.62 6.76
CA CYS A 196 12.28 -6.67 8.21
C CYS A 196 13.17 -5.58 8.84
N PRO A 197 12.63 -4.70 9.70
CA PRO A 197 11.34 -4.79 10.40
C PRO A 197 10.11 -4.22 9.64
N ASN A 198 10.29 -3.75 8.41
CA ASN A 198 9.30 -2.98 7.64
C ASN A 198 8.48 -3.84 6.69
N LEU A 199 7.48 -3.27 6.03
CA LEU A 199 6.63 -3.98 5.08
C LEU A 199 5.91 -3.04 4.12
N SER A 200 5.52 -3.56 2.96
CA SER A 200 4.62 -2.90 2.02
C SER A 200 3.43 -3.78 1.67
N ILE A 201 2.21 -3.23 1.81
CA ILE A 201 0.97 -3.93 1.47
C ILE A 201 0.34 -3.26 0.25
N ASN A 202 0.52 -3.90 -0.90
CA ASN A 202 0.08 -3.46 -2.21
C ASN A 202 -1.35 -3.90 -2.46
N LYS A 203 -2.23 -2.97 -2.87
CA LYS A 203 -3.63 -3.26 -3.15
C LYS A 203 -3.89 -3.39 -4.64
N TRP A 204 -4.13 -4.61 -5.12
CA TRP A 204 -4.51 -4.88 -6.51
C TRP A 204 -5.99 -5.24 -6.66
N THR A 205 -6.73 -5.38 -5.57
CA THR A 205 -8.18 -5.68 -5.55
C THR A 205 -9.10 -4.68 -6.26
N ARG A 206 -8.59 -3.53 -6.72
CA ARG A 206 -9.36 -2.53 -7.51
C ARG A 206 -8.91 -2.44 -8.96
N LEU A 207 -7.93 -3.25 -9.36
CA LEU A 207 -7.52 -3.35 -10.75
C LEU A 207 -8.48 -4.33 -11.45
N SER A 208 -8.94 -3.97 -12.65
CA SER A 208 -9.79 -4.78 -13.53
C SER A 208 -9.02 -5.96 -14.15
N ILE A 209 -8.38 -6.77 -13.30
CA ILE A 209 -7.42 -7.80 -13.73
C ILE A 209 -8.10 -9.02 -14.37
N TYR A 210 -9.37 -9.27 -14.03
CA TYR A 210 -10.16 -10.38 -14.54
C TYR A 210 -11.07 -9.99 -15.72
N ASP A 211 -10.96 -8.76 -16.21
CA ASP A 211 -11.72 -8.26 -17.37
C ASP A 211 -10.97 -8.50 -18.70
N ALA A 212 -9.77 -9.09 -18.63
CA ALA A 212 -8.90 -9.34 -19.77
C ALA A 212 -9.29 -10.64 -20.53
N ASP A 213 -10.45 -10.63 -21.18
CA ASP A 213 -10.90 -11.73 -22.05
C ASP A 213 -10.50 -11.46 -23.51
N PHE A 214 -9.52 -12.19 -24.04
CA PHE A 214 -9.07 -12.04 -25.44
C PHE A 214 -9.77 -12.98 -26.44
N GLY A 215 -10.85 -13.66 -26.02
CA GLY A 215 -11.59 -14.64 -26.83
C GLY A 215 -11.53 -16.07 -26.29
N TRP A 216 -10.70 -16.32 -25.28
CA TRP A 216 -10.57 -17.61 -24.59
C TRP A 216 -11.21 -17.65 -23.21
N GLY A 217 -11.98 -16.61 -22.84
CA GLY A 217 -12.59 -16.46 -21.52
C GLY A 217 -11.75 -15.60 -20.57
N ARG A 218 -12.31 -15.35 -19.39
CA ARG A 218 -11.70 -14.53 -18.34
C ARG A 218 -10.52 -15.26 -17.68
N PRO A 219 -9.50 -14.54 -17.17
CA PRO A 219 -8.39 -15.17 -16.46
C PRO A 219 -8.86 -15.97 -15.24
N ILE A 220 -8.30 -17.16 -15.03
CA ILE A 220 -8.57 -18.01 -13.85
C ILE A 220 -7.79 -17.56 -12.61
N TYR A 221 -6.66 -16.90 -12.81
CA TYR A 221 -5.78 -16.37 -11.76
C TYR A 221 -4.95 -15.22 -12.35
N MET A 222 -4.70 -14.19 -11.53
CA MET A 222 -3.77 -13.13 -11.85
C MET A 222 -3.03 -12.71 -10.59
N GLY A 223 -1.71 -12.61 -10.70
CA GLY A 223 -0.83 -12.23 -9.60
C GLY A 223 0.57 -11.86 -10.10
N PRO A 224 1.45 -11.38 -9.21
CA PRO A 224 2.84 -11.13 -9.55
C PRO A 224 3.54 -12.44 -9.95
N ALA A 225 4.37 -12.40 -11.00
CA ALA A 225 5.14 -13.56 -11.46
C ALA A 225 6.21 -13.99 -10.44
N ASN A 226 6.82 -13.02 -9.74
CA ASN A 226 7.77 -13.25 -8.66
C ASN A 226 7.70 -12.10 -7.65
N VAL A 227 7.91 -12.39 -6.37
CA VAL A 227 8.08 -11.41 -5.29
C VAL A 227 9.52 -11.49 -4.82
N VAL A 228 10.35 -10.63 -5.39
CA VAL A 228 11.82 -10.71 -5.28
C VAL A 228 12.36 -10.26 -3.92
N HIS A 229 11.65 -9.37 -3.22
CA HIS A 229 12.11 -8.77 -1.97
C HIS A 229 11.18 -9.09 -0.82
N GLU A 230 11.77 -9.43 0.33
CA GLU A 230 11.06 -9.66 1.58
C GLU A 230 10.22 -8.44 1.98
N GLY A 231 9.11 -8.69 2.68
CA GLY A 231 8.23 -7.66 3.20
C GLY A 231 7.28 -7.02 2.18
N LYS A 232 7.28 -7.48 0.92
CA LYS A 232 6.25 -7.10 -0.07
C LYS A 232 5.07 -8.06 -0.03
N ILE A 233 3.87 -7.51 0.15
CA ILE A 233 2.61 -8.24 0.23
C ILE A 233 1.66 -7.67 -0.83
N TYR A 234 0.90 -8.53 -1.50
CA TYR A 234 -0.03 -8.14 -2.58
C TYR A 234 -1.41 -8.67 -2.30
N THR A 235 -2.37 -7.79 -2.00
CA THR A 235 -3.79 -8.19 -1.89
C THR A 235 -4.41 -8.27 -3.28
N LEU A 236 -4.79 -9.48 -3.68
CA LEU A 236 -5.38 -9.85 -4.96
C LEU A 236 -6.89 -10.12 -4.81
N PRO A 237 -7.72 -9.73 -5.79
CA PRO A 237 -9.12 -10.09 -5.80
C PRO A 237 -9.29 -11.59 -6.09
N SER A 238 -10.37 -12.17 -5.59
CA SER A 238 -10.79 -13.53 -5.97
C SER A 238 -11.26 -13.54 -7.44
N PRO A 239 -10.93 -14.59 -8.21
CA PRO A 239 -11.43 -14.77 -9.58
C PRO A 239 -12.94 -15.06 -9.62
N THR A 240 -13.50 -15.57 -8.52
CA THR A 240 -14.93 -15.76 -8.32
C THR A 240 -15.49 -14.57 -7.53
N ASP A 241 -16.70 -14.11 -7.84
CA ASP A 241 -17.42 -13.07 -7.06
C ASP A 241 -17.87 -13.56 -5.67
N ASP A 242 -17.11 -14.48 -5.06
CA ASP A 242 -17.36 -15.07 -3.73
C ASP A 242 -16.97 -14.13 -2.57
N GLY A 243 -16.49 -12.92 -2.88
CA GLY A 243 -16.06 -11.91 -1.90
C GLY A 243 -14.74 -12.25 -1.19
N ALA A 244 -14.08 -13.36 -1.53
CA ALA A 244 -12.79 -13.74 -0.98
C ALA A 244 -11.66 -12.83 -1.47
N CYS A 245 -10.54 -12.83 -0.74
CA CYS A 245 -9.32 -12.13 -1.14
C CYS A 245 -8.12 -13.04 -0.94
N HIS A 246 -7.17 -12.99 -1.88
CA HIS A 246 -5.88 -13.68 -1.76
C HIS A 246 -4.81 -12.65 -1.41
N TRP A 247 -3.79 -13.02 -0.63
CA TRP A 247 -2.65 -12.14 -0.33
C TRP A 247 -1.35 -12.87 -0.07
#